data_AF-A0A6B3IHZ8-F1
#
_entry.id   AF-A0A6B3IHZ8-F1
#
_cell.length_a   1.000
_cell.length_b   1.000
_cell.length_c   1.000
_cell.angle_alpha   90.00
_cell.angle_beta   90.00
_cell.angle_gamma   90.00
#
_symmetry.space_group_name_H-M   'P 1'
#
loop_
_entity.id
_entity.type
_entity.pdbx_description
1 polymer ?
#
loop_
_entity_poly.entity_id
_entity_poly.type
_entity_poly.pdbx_seq_one_letter_code
_entity_poly.pdbx_strand_id
1 'polypeptide(L)'
;MGAEARTAPWGTDPYANALRNGHGPLFLRRSDGWLLPLEVERWCSDAGSADLSALHRCEGPVLDIGCGPGRLVAELSALGHRALGIDVSEAAVARTRRIGGSALLRSVFD
;
A
#
# COMPACT_ATOMS: atom_id res chain seq x y z
N MET A 1 -18.11 -37.03 -6.44
CA MET A 1 -17.57 -36.93 -5.07
C MET A 1 -16.08 -36.61 -5.20
N GLY A 2 -15.75 -35.32 -5.32
CA GLY A 2 -14.38 -34.83 -5.40
C GLY A 2 -14.19 -33.90 -4.22
N ALA A 3 -13.22 -34.20 -3.36
CA ALA A 3 -12.99 -33.48 -2.12
C ALA A 3 -12.70 -32.00 -2.42
N GLU A 4 -13.53 -31.11 -1.89
CA GLU A 4 -13.21 -29.68 -1.77
C GLU A 4 -11.85 -29.58 -1.07
N ALA A 5 -10.87 -29.04 -1.79
CA ALA A 5 -9.61 -28.64 -1.19
C ALA A 5 -9.96 -27.58 -0.15
N ARG A 6 -9.95 -27.97 1.12
CA ARG A 6 -10.02 -27.04 2.25
C ARG A 6 -8.82 -26.11 2.12
N THR A 7 -9.06 -24.92 1.59
CA THR A 7 -8.08 -23.84 1.57
C THR A 7 -7.64 -23.60 3.01
N ALA A 8 -6.33 -23.68 3.25
CA ALA A 8 -5.75 -23.38 4.55
C ALA A 8 -6.34 -22.05 5.10
N PRO A 9 -6.49 -21.91 6.42
CA PRO A 9 -6.85 -20.62 7.00
C PRO A 9 -5.80 -19.62 6.52
N TRP A 10 -6.25 -18.48 5.97
CA TRP A 10 -5.46 -17.42 5.35
C TRP A 10 -4.57 -16.70 6.38
N GLY A 11 -3.71 -17.45 7.08
CA GLY A 11 -2.96 -17.04 8.26
C GLY A 11 -1.81 -16.07 7.98
N THR A 12 -1.64 -15.63 6.75
CA THR A 12 -0.64 -14.66 6.34
C THR A 12 -1.17 -13.91 5.13
N ASP A 13 -1.68 -12.70 5.34
CA ASP A 13 -1.88 -11.74 4.25
C ASP A 13 -0.50 -11.50 3.59
N PRO A 14 -0.24 -12.03 2.38
CA PRO A 14 1.08 -11.97 1.75
C PRO A 14 1.52 -10.53 1.51
N TYR A 15 0.56 -9.66 1.22
CA TYR A 15 0.80 -8.23 1.05
C TYR A 15 1.23 -7.61 2.38
N ALA A 16 0.49 -7.86 3.46
CA ALA A 16 0.85 -7.34 4.78
C ALA A 16 2.24 -7.82 5.26
N ASN A 17 2.61 -9.07 4.98
CA ASN A 17 3.96 -9.57 5.27
C ASN A 17 5.04 -8.83 4.48
N ALA A 18 4.84 -8.67 3.17
CA ALA A 18 5.78 -7.96 2.32
C ALA A 18 5.95 -6.49 2.76
N LEU A 19 4.86 -5.82 3.13
CA LEU A 19 4.91 -4.45 3.64
C LEU A 19 5.63 -4.35 5.00
N ARG A 20 5.42 -5.30 5.91
CA ARG A 20 6.13 -5.35 7.21
C ARG A 20 7.63 -5.52 7.02
N ASN A 21 8.02 -6.37 6.07
CA ASN A 21 9.42 -6.66 5.78
C ASN A 21 10.08 -5.57 4.91
N GLY A 22 9.27 -4.78 4.20
CA GLY A 22 9.75 -3.75 3.27
C GLY A 22 10.31 -4.31 1.96
N HIS A 23 10.23 -5.62 1.75
CA HIS A 23 10.78 -6.33 0.59
C HIS A 23 9.95 -7.56 0.25
N GLY A 24 10.15 -8.06 -0.97
CA GLY A 24 9.50 -9.26 -1.48
C GLY A 24 10.03 -10.57 -0.86
N PRO A 25 9.68 -11.73 -1.43
CA PRO A 25 8.94 -11.86 -2.68
C PRO A 25 7.43 -11.66 -2.50
N LEU A 26 6.81 -10.93 -3.42
CA LEU A 26 5.36 -10.86 -3.57
C LEU A 26 5.02 -10.96 -5.06
N PHE A 27 4.00 -11.76 -5.39
CA PHE A 27 3.60 -11.98 -6.78
C PHE A 27 2.09 -11.78 -6.96
N LEU A 28 1.69 -11.18 -8.09
CA LEU A 28 0.34 -11.28 -8.59
C LEU A 28 0.21 -12.57 -9.41
N ARG A 29 -0.69 -13.46 -8.99
CA ARG A 29 -0.98 -14.71 -9.70
C ARG A 29 -2.20 -14.56 -10.58
N ARG A 30 -2.02 -14.77 -11.89
CA ARG A 30 -3.12 -14.82 -12.87
C ARG A 30 -3.80 -16.20 -12.85
N SER A 31 -5.01 -16.26 -13.42
CA SER A 31 -5.80 -17.49 -13.50
C SER A 31 -5.16 -18.58 -14.37
N ASP A 32 -4.29 -18.21 -15.31
CA ASP A 32 -3.48 -19.12 -16.13
C ASP A 32 -2.24 -19.66 -15.40
N GLY A 33 -2.05 -19.28 -14.13
CA GLY A 33 -0.92 -19.70 -13.31
C GLY A 33 0.32 -18.83 -13.47
N TRP A 34 0.32 -17.83 -14.35
CA TRP A 34 1.45 -16.92 -14.49
C TRP A 34 1.64 -16.04 -13.25
N LEU A 35 2.90 -15.78 -12.90
CA LEU A 35 3.30 -14.97 -11.74
C LEU A 35 4.01 -13.69 -12.20
N LEU A 36 3.46 -12.54 -11.82
CA LEU A 36 4.12 -11.24 -11.95
C LEU A 36 4.79 -10.87 -10.63
N PRO A 37 6.12 -10.66 -10.58
CA PRO A 37 6.76 -10.09 -9.41
C PRO A 37 6.28 -8.66 -9.18
N LEU A 38 5.96 -8.33 -7.93
CA LEU A 38 5.54 -7.00 -7.50
C LEU A 38 6.71 -6.25 -6.85
N GLU A 39 6.83 -4.96 -7.14
CA GLU A 39 7.95 -4.11 -6.72
C GLU A 39 7.78 -3.56 -5.28
N VAL A 40 7.75 -4.45 -4.28
CA VAL A 40 7.46 -4.08 -2.88
C VAL A 40 8.47 -3.06 -2.35
N GLU A 41 9.75 -3.23 -2.66
CA GLU A 41 10.84 -2.36 -2.25
C GLU A 41 10.63 -0.94 -2.78
N ARG A 42 10.16 -0.81 -4.03
CA ARG A 42 9.83 0.48 -4.63
C ARG A 42 8.58 1.10 -4.01
N TRP A 43 7.59 0.31 -3.61
CA TRP A 43 6.43 0.84 -2.90
C TRP A 43 6.80 1.35 -1.51
N CYS A 44 7.74 0.66 -0.85
CA CYS A 44 8.26 1.00 0.46
C CYS A 44 9.36 2.09 0.42
N SER A 45 9.93 2.43 -0.74
CA SER A 45 10.90 3.51 -0.84
C SER A 45 10.23 4.89 -0.71
N ASP A 46 11.07 5.93 -0.59
CA ASP A 46 10.63 7.31 -0.69
C ASP A 46 10.01 7.60 -2.07
N ALA A 47 9.27 8.70 -2.17
CA ALA A 47 8.64 9.15 -3.40
C ALA A 47 9.71 9.47 -4.47
N GLY A 48 9.53 8.91 -5.66
CA GLY A 48 10.43 9.13 -6.79
C GLY A 48 10.07 10.38 -7.61
N SER A 49 10.88 10.68 -8.63
CA SER A 49 10.65 11.83 -9.53
C SER A 49 9.28 11.79 -10.22
N ALA A 50 8.82 10.60 -10.63
CA ALA A 50 7.50 10.42 -11.22
C ALA A 50 6.37 10.76 -10.23
N ASP A 51 6.50 10.34 -8.97
CA ASP A 51 5.55 10.64 -7.90
C ASP A 51 5.52 12.16 -7.67
N LEU A 52 6.69 12.79 -7.46
CA LEU A 52 6.82 14.23 -7.24
C LEU A 52 6.21 15.06 -8.39
N SER A 53 6.32 14.60 -9.63
CA SER A 53 5.69 15.28 -10.76
C SER A 53 4.18 15.41 -10.60
N ALA A 54 3.52 14.40 -10.02
CA ALA A 54 2.10 14.42 -9.74
C ALA A 54 1.80 15.25 -8.48
N LEU A 55 2.57 15.07 -7.41
CA LEU A 55 2.32 15.73 -6.12
C LEU A 55 2.45 17.26 -6.20
N HIS A 56 3.37 17.79 -7.01
CA HIS A 56 3.51 19.25 -7.20
C HIS A 56 2.30 19.91 -7.89
N ARG A 57 1.37 19.13 -8.42
CA ARG A 57 0.11 19.64 -8.99
C ARG A 57 -1.04 19.64 -7.99
N CYS A 58 -0.83 19.09 -6.79
CA CYS A 58 -1.84 19.12 -5.75
C CYS A 58 -1.97 20.52 -5.17
N GLU A 59 -3.20 20.94 -4.90
CA GLU A 59 -3.50 22.22 -4.26
C GLU A 59 -4.37 21.96 -3.02
N GLY A 60 -4.06 22.63 -1.91
CA GLY A 60 -4.82 22.48 -0.68
C GLY A 60 -4.71 21.09 -0.02
N PRO A 61 -5.72 20.67 0.77
CA PRO A 61 -5.77 19.36 1.41
C PRO A 61 -5.92 18.21 0.41
N VAL A 62 -5.25 17.08 0.67
CA VAL A 62 -5.22 15.92 -0.25
C VAL A 62 -5.69 14.65 0.45
N LEU A 63 -6.53 13.88 -0.25
CA LEU A 63 -6.95 12.53 0.16
C LEU A 63 -6.34 11.50 -0.79
N ASP A 64 -5.61 10.51 -0.25
CA ASP A 64 -5.00 9.40 -0.98
C ASP A 64 -5.77 8.09 -0.67
N ILE A 65 -6.58 7.62 -1.62
CA ILE A 65 -7.45 6.45 -1.46
C ILE A 65 -6.71 5.20 -1.95
N GLY A 66 -6.56 4.21 -1.07
CA GLY A 66 -5.70 3.05 -1.32
C GLY A 66 -4.23 3.45 -1.22
N CYS A 67 -3.87 4.20 -0.15
CA CYS A 67 -2.56 4.84 -0.03
C CYS A 67 -1.39 3.84 0.08
N GLY A 68 -1.68 2.56 0.35
CA GLY A 68 -0.69 1.51 0.51
C GLY A 68 0.36 1.88 1.57
N PRO A 69 1.66 1.57 1.35
CA PRO A 69 2.72 1.81 2.33
C PRO A 69 3.07 3.29 2.58
N GLY A 70 2.31 4.22 1.98
CA GLY A 70 2.24 5.61 2.42
C GLY A 70 3.27 6.57 1.85
N ARG A 71 4.07 6.16 0.84
CA ARG A 71 5.15 7.01 0.32
C ARG A 71 4.63 8.37 -0.20
N LEU A 72 3.46 8.38 -0.84
CA LEU A 72 2.86 9.62 -1.36
C LEU A 72 2.27 10.48 -0.25
N VAL A 73 1.59 9.88 0.73
CA VAL A 73 1.05 10.58 1.90
C VAL A 73 2.15 11.25 2.72
N ALA A 74 3.27 10.54 2.94
CA ALA A 74 4.42 11.06 3.65
C ALA A 74 5.03 12.26 2.89
N GLU A 75 5.24 12.12 1.58
CA GLU A 75 5.79 13.18 0.74
C GLU A 75 4.87 14.41 0.66
N LEU A 76 3.57 14.21 0.48
CA LEU A 76 2.60 15.32 0.51
C LEU A 76 2.66 16.09 1.83
N SER A 77 2.80 15.37 2.95
CA SER A 77 2.94 15.99 4.27
C SER A 77 4.25 16.77 4.39
N ALA A 78 5.36 16.25 3.85
CA ALA A 78 6.66 16.93 3.81
C ALA A 78 6.64 18.20 2.93
N LEU A 79 5.87 18.18 1.83
CA LEU A 79 5.61 19.34 0.98
C LEU A 79 4.66 20.38 1.62
N GLY A 80 4.15 20.12 2.83
CA GLY A 80 3.30 21.04 3.58
C GLY A 80 1.80 20.90 3.31
N HIS A 81 1.37 19.89 2.55
CA HIS A 81 -0.05 19.60 2.38
C HIS A 81 -0.64 18.98 3.65
N ARG A 82 -1.92 19.29 3.89
CA ARG A 82 -2.75 18.49 4.80
C ARG A 82 -3.17 17.22 4.06
N ALA A 83 -2.40 16.15 4.22
CA ALA A 83 -2.65 14.87 3.56
C ALA A 83 -3.28 13.83 4.51
N LEU A 84 -4.21 13.03 3.98
CA LEU A 84 -4.76 11.85 4.65
C LEU A 84 -4.75 10.66 3.68
N GLY A 85 -4.12 9.56 4.10
CA GLY A 85 -4.25 8.26 3.44
C GLY A 85 -5.44 7.46 3.98
N ILE A 86 -6.09 6.68 3.11
CA ILE A 86 -7.05 5.65 3.49
C ILE A 86 -6.60 4.33 2.89
N ASP A 87 -6.53 3.28 3.69
CA ASP A 87 -6.26 1.92 3.22
C ASP A 87 -7.00 0.89 4.09
N VAL A 88 -7.28 -0.28 3.53
CA VAL A 88 -7.92 -1.40 4.25
C VAL A 88 -6.90 -2.35 4.89
N SER A 89 -5.62 -2.23 4.53
CA SER A 89 -4.53 -3.03 5.10
C SER A 89 -3.97 -2.37 6.36
N GLU A 90 -4.07 -3.08 7.49
CA GLU A 90 -3.48 -2.63 8.75
C GLU A 90 -1.97 -2.42 8.63
N ALA A 91 -1.26 -3.28 7.89
CA ALA A 91 0.18 -3.17 7.68
C ALA A 91 0.55 -1.91 6.89
N ALA A 92 -0.23 -1.56 5.87
CA ALA A 92 -0.08 -0.34 5.08
C ALA A 92 -0.25 0.90 5.99
N VAL A 93 -1.38 0.98 6.70
CA VAL A 93 -1.69 2.10 7.61
C VAL A 93 -0.63 2.25 8.71
N ALA A 94 -0.22 1.15 9.34
CA ALA A 94 0.80 1.17 10.38
C ALA A 94 2.15 1.66 9.84
N ARG A 95 2.52 1.28 8.61
CA ARG A 95 3.74 1.77 7.96
C ARG A 95 3.64 3.26 7.63
N THR A 96 2.54 3.71 7.03
CA THR A 96 2.31 5.13 6.69
C THR A 96 2.48 6.02 7.91
N ARG A 97 1.88 5.64 9.04
CA ARG A 97 2.02 6.34 10.33
C ARG A 97 3.46 6.36 10.83
N ARG A 98 4.19 5.25 10.68
CA ARG A 98 5.59 5.14 11.11
C ARG A 98 6.53 6.07 10.33
N ILE A 99 6.25 6.30 9.05
CA ILE A 99 7.04 7.19 8.19
C ILE A 99 6.54 8.65 8.21
N GLY A 100 5.66 9.01 9.16
CA GLY A 100 5.22 10.39 9.38
C GLY A 100 3.96 10.82 8.62
N GLY A 101 3.35 9.92 7.84
CA GLY A 101 2.08 10.18 7.15
C GLY A 101 0.85 9.96 8.04
N SER A 102 -0.22 10.72 7.79
CA SER A 102 -1.53 10.46 8.42
C SER A 102 -2.31 9.42 7.62
N ALA A 103 -2.79 8.36 8.27
CA ALA A 103 -3.59 7.31 7.59
C ALA A 103 -4.72 6.76 8.45
N LEU A 104 -5.83 6.38 7.80
CA LEU A 104 -7.01 5.75 8.39
C LEU A 104 -7.18 4.32 7.85
N LEU A 105 -7.44 3.37 8.76
CA LEU A 105 -7.80 2.00 8.42
C LEU A 105 -9.30 1.91 8.15
N ARG A 106 -9.69 2.00 6.88
CA ARG A 106 -11.11 2.05 6.47
C ARG A 106 -11.25 1.76 4.98
N SER A 107 -12.42 1.24 4.59
CA SER A 107 -12.88 1.20 3.20
C SER A 107 -13.60 2.50 2.86
N VAL A 108 -13.42 3.04 1.65
CA VAL A 108 -14.22 4.18 1.18
C VAL A 108 -15.62 3.77 0.69
N PHE A 109 -15.89 2.47 0.67
CA PHE A 109 -17.16 1.90 0.19
C PHE A 109 -18.10 1.48 1.33
N ASP A 110 -17.61 1.48 2.58
CA ASP A 110 -18.38 1.16 3.80
C ASP A 110 -18.65 2.44 4.61
#